data_AF-A0A1B4PWA4-F1
#
_entry.id   AF-A0A1B4PWA4-F1
#
_cell.length_a   1.000
_cell.length_b   1.000
_cell.length_c   1.000
_cell.angle_alpha   90.00
_cell.angle_beta   90.00
_cell.angle_gamma   90.00
#
_symmetry.space_group_name_H-M   'P 1'
#
loop_
_entity.id
_entity.type
_entity.pdbx_description
1 polymer ?
#
loop_
_entity_poly.entity_id
_entity_poly.type
_entity_poly.pdbx_seq_one_letter_code
_entity_poly.pdbx_strand_id
1 'polypeptide(L)'
;MLAWCAALEAQVARVAAADAAQIEATVKQYYSLSHADASCRFSRTDGNGMPLDRRVHHRAYRDAQYTRIFKTVFSHALFALMKRTCVDSDKVTGMLDVRLSDSEIDSDPSNYGNDVRMKVTRPVRILVADPSRVRVRVDWSEMVKGTRKPYSVGRSDVILVKEGDAWLIDDVYSLGVADGPPSQLDMSIQDFEQSPGVVRLRGNAP
;
A
#
# COMPACT_ATOMS: atom_id res chain seq x y z
N MET A 1 13.51 -29.53 -38.77
CA MET A 1 12.39 -29.05 -37.94
C MET A 1 12.97 -28.06 -36.94
N LEU A 2 12.87 -26.77 -37.25
CA LEU A 2 13.53 -25.70 -36.51
C LEU A 2 12.47 -24.79 -35.88
N ALA A 3 12.58 -24.66 -34.56
CA ALA A 3 12.22 -23.51 -33.75
C ALA A 3 10.84 -22.86 -33.97
N TRP A 4 9.83 -23.38 -33.27
CA TRP A 4 8.73 -22.56 -32.77
C TRP A 4 9.05 -22.09 -31.34
N CYS A 5 10.05 -21.21 -31.23
CA CYS A 5 10.10 -20.21 -30.16
C CYS A 5 9.46 -18.94 -30.72
N ALA A 6 8.15 -18.97 -30.91
CA ALA A 6 7.39 -17.75 -31.14
C ALA A 6 7.17 -17.09 -29.78
N ALA A 7 8.05 -16.14 -29.49
CA ALA A 7 7.87 -15.01 -28.58
C ALA A 7 6.60 -15.07 -27.70
N LEU A 8 6.73 -15.67 -26.52
CA LEU A 8 5.96 -15.26 -25.33
C LEU A 8 6.53 -13.92 -24.81
N GLU A 9 6.74 -12.96 -25.70
CA GLU A 9 6.92 -11.58 -25.29
C GLU A 9 5.53 -11.04 -24.98
N ALA A 10 5.24 -11.02 -23.69
CA ALA A 10 4.02 -10.53 -23.07
C ALA A 10 3.39 -9.38 -23.87
N GLN A 11 2.24 -9.64 -24.48
CA GLN A 11 1.28 -8.59 -24.80
C GLN A 11 0.89 -7.93 -23.47
N VAL A 12 1.64 -6.91 -23.05
CA VAL A 12 1.16 -5.97 -22.05
C VAL A 12 0.00 -5.26 -22.73
N ALA A 13 -1.23 -5.65 -22.40
CA ALA A 13 -2.41 -4.96 -22.89
C ALA A 13 -2.23 -3.47 -22.58
N ARG A 14 -2.34 -2.63 -23.60
CA ARG A 14 -2.21 -1.18 -23.40
C ARG A 14 -3.48 -0.70 -22.73
N VAL A 15 -3.35 -0.23 -21.48
CA VAL A 15 -4.41 0.47 -20.77
C VAL A 15 -4.67 1.81 -21.46
N ALA A 16 -5.93 2.23 -21.55
CA ALA A 16 -6.27 3.54 -22.11
C ALA A 16 -5.60 4.66 -21.30
N ALA A 17 -5.22 5.77 -21.94
CA ALA A 17 -4.50 6.86 -21.27
C ALA A 17 -5.27 7.45 -20.07
N ALA A 18 -6.60 7.55 -20.17
CA ALA A 18 -7.46 8.02 -19.08
C ALA A 18 -7.46 7.04 -17.89
N ASP A 19 -7.55 5.73 -18.17
CA ASP A 19 -7.44 4.68 -17.15
C ASP A 19 -6.07 4.74 -16.46
N ALA A 20 -4.97 4.93 -17.22
CA ALA A 20 -3.62 5.03 -16.67
C ALA A 20 -3.46 6.24 -15.72
N ALA A 21 -4.01 7.40 -16.08
CA ALA A 21 -3.99 8.59 -15.22
C ALA A 21 -4.78 8.39 -13.93
N GLN A 22 -5.95 7.73 -14.01
CA GLN A 22 -6.75 7.41 -12.83
C GLN A 22 -6.04 6.39 -11.92
N ILE A 23 -5.45 5.33 -12.49
CA ILE A 23 -4.67 4.33 -11.75
C ILE A 23 -3.53 5.01 -10.98
N GLU A 24 -2.78 5.90 -11.65
CA GLU A 24 -1.70 6.65 -11.02
C GLU A 24 -2.23 7.57 -9.89
N ALA A 25 -3.37 8.23 -10.10
CA ALA A 25 -4.00 9.07 -9.09
C ALA A 25 -4.44 8.27 -7.86
N THR A 26 -5.13 7.13 -8.03
CA THR A 26 -5.55 6.23 -6.95
C THR A 26 -4.33 5.75 -6.15
N VAL A 27 -3.27 5.30 -6.84
CA VAL A 27 -2.02 4.86 -6.21
C VAL A 27 -1.40 6.01 -5.42
N LYS A 28 -1.23 7.19 -6.01
CA LYS A 28 -0.64 8.35 -5.33
C LYS A 28 -1.47 8.77 -4.12
N GLN A 29 -2.79 8.71 -4.20
CA GLN A 29 -3.67 8.98 -3.05
C GLN A 29 -3.37 8.00 -1.90
N TYR A 30 -3.29 6.69 -2.19
CA TYR A 30 -2.96 5.68 -1.18
C TYR A 30 -1.56 5.88 -0.55
N TYR A 31 -0.55 6.16 -1.36
CA TYR A 31 0.81 6.41 -0.86
C TYR A 31 0.98 7.77 -0.20
N SER A 32 0.05 8.71 -0.37
CA SER A 32 0.07 10.00 0.34
C SER A 32 -0.46 9.91 1.78
N LEU A 33 -1.11 8.81 2.15
CA LEU A 33 -1.67 8.64 3.50
C LEU A 33 -0.54 8.69 4.54
N SER A 34 -0.81 9.37 5.65
CA SER A 34 0.04 9.27 6.84
C SER A 34 0.10 7.81 7.32
N HIS A 35 1.15 7.46 8.06
CA HIS A 35 1.22 6.13 8.66
C HIS A 35 -0.02 5.81 9.49
N ALA A 36 -0.41 6.70 10.42
CA ALA A 36 -1.59 6.54 11.26
C ALA A 36 -2.90 6.31 10.47
N ASP A 37 -3.07 6.95 9.32
CA ASP A 37 -4.25 6.73 8.48
C ASP A 37 -4.21 5.37 7.79
N ALA A 38 -3.05 5.00 7.21
CA ALA A 38 -2.87 3.73 6.52
C ALA A 38 -2.88 2.51 7.46
N SER A 39 -2.45 2.68 8.71
CA SER A 39 -2.54 1.67 9.77
C SER A 39 -3.88 1.68 10.50
N CYS A 40 -4.89 2.43 10.03
CA CYS A 40 -6.21 2.53 10.67
C CYS A 40 -6.21 3.00 12.14
N ARG A 41 -5.17 3.73 12.55
CA ARG A 41 -5.09 4.39 13.86
C ARG A 41 -5.84 5.71 13.87
N PHE A 42 -5.91 6.40 12.73
CA PHE A 42 -6.64 7.67 12.52
C PHE A 42 -6.26 8.82 13.46
N SER A 43 -5.12 8.68 14.13
CA SER A 43 -4.55 9.64 15.05
C SER A 43 -3.07 9.33 15.20
N ARG A 44 -2.31 10.37 15.53
CA ARG A 44 -0.98 10.20 16.11
C ARG A 44 -1.02 9.33 17.37
N THR A 45 0.08 8.65 17.65
CA THR A 45 0.26 7.82 18.86
C THR A 45 1.22 8.48 19.86
N ASP A 46 1.11 8.07 21.13
CA ASP A 46 2.12 8.32 22.17
C ASP A 46 3.22 7.25 22.16
N GLY A 47 4.21 7.40 23.05
CA GLY A 47 5.38 6.51 23.12
C GLY A 47 5.07 5.08 23.59
N ASN A 48 3.81 4.77 23.93
CA ASN A 48 3.33 3.41 24.21
C ASN A 48 2.49 2.86 23.04
N GLY A 49 2.44 3.58 21.92
CA GLY A 49 1.61 3.24 20.77
C GLY A 49 0.12 3.47 20.98
N MET A 50 -0.30 4.29 21.95
CA MET A 50 -1.71 4.59 22.17
C MET A 50 -2.16 5.82 21.35
N PRO A 51 -3.33 5.77 20.67
CA PRO A 51 -3.85 6.93 19.96
C PRO A 51 -4.04 8.15 20.87
N LEU A 52 -3.51 9.30 20.48
CA LEU A 52 -3.66 10.56 21.22
C LEU A 52 -5.10 11.10 21.18
N ASP A 53 -5.81 10.95 20.05
CA ASP A 53 -7.22 11.30 19.94
C ASP A 53 -8.10 10.19 20.51
N ARG A 54 -8.67 10.42 21.70
CA ARG A 54 -9.55 9.47 22.38
C ARG A 54 -10.79 9.09 21.57
N ARG A 55 -11.21 9.92 20.59
CA ARG A 55 -12.36 9.59 19.74
C ARG A 55 -12.13 8.33 18.93
N VAL A 56 -10.89 7.94 18.66
CA VAL A 56 -10.53 6.68 17.99
C VAL A 56 -11.08 5.47 18.73
N HIS A 57 -11.31 5.54 20.05
CA HIS A 57 -11.94 4.43 20.79
C HIS A 57 -13.44 4.26 20.48
N HIS A 58 -14.09 5.26 19.87
CA HIS A 58 -15.48 5.16 19.45
C HIS A 58 -15.60 4.57 18.03
N ARG A 59 -16.35 3.47 17.90
CA ARG A 59 -16.59 2.81 16.61
C ARG A 59 -17.12 3.77 15.53
N ALA A 60 -18.06 4.65 15.88
CA ALA A 60 -18.64 5.61 14.93
C ALA A 60 -17.60 6.57 14.34
N TYR A 61 -16.63 7.01 15.16
CA TYR A 61 -15.54 7.86 14.67
C TYR A 61 -14.61 7.08 13.75
N ARG A 62 -14.20 5.86 14.13
CA ARG A 62 -13.38 5.00 13.26
C ARG A 62 -14.06 4.71 11.93
N ASP A 63 -15.35 4.39 11.95
CA ASP A 63 -16.10 4.10 10.73
C ASP A 63 -16.15 5.32 9.79
N ALA A 64 -16.36 6.51 10.35
CA ALA A 64 -16.33 7.75 9.58
C ALA A 64 -14.96 8.03 8.96
N GLN A 65 -13.86 7.85 9.72
CA GLN A 65 -12.51 8.05 9.20
C GLN A 65 -12.14 6.99 8.14
N TYR A 66 -12.39 5.71 8.44
CA TYR A 66 -12.17 4.59 7.53
C TYR A 66 -12.90 4.80 6.21
N THR A 67 -14.19 5.15 6.26
CA THR A 67 -15.00 5.44 5.08
C THR A 67 -14.46 6.62 4.30
N ARG A 68 -14.12 7.73 4.97
CA ARG A 68 -13.57 8.92 4.31
C ARG A 68 -12.26 8.63 3.57
N ILE A 69 -11.39 7.82 4.16
CA ILE A 69 -10.04 7.55 3.66
C ILE A 69 -10.05 6.51 2.55
N PHE A 70 -10.74 5.38 2.76
CA PHE A 70 -10.57 4.19 1.92
C PHE A 70 -11.69 3.96 0.91
N LYS A 71 -12.88 4.55 1.06
CA LYS A 71 -14.01 4.28 0.16
C LYS A 71 -13.73 4.65 -1.31
N THR A 72 -12.90 5.67 -1.55
CA THR A 72 -12.55 6.12 -2.91
C THR A 72 -11.27 5.47 -3.44
N VAL A 73 -10.62 4.61 -2.65
CA VAL A 73 -9.29 4.06 -2.96
C VAL A 73 -9.32 2.54 -3.02
N PHE A 74 -10.06 1.88 -2.15
CA PHE A 74 -10.18 0.43 -2.09
C PHE A 74 -11.37 -0.08 -2.88
N SER A 75 -11.23 -1.26 -3.49
CA SER A 75 -12.34 -2.01 -4.09
C SER A 75 -13.41 -2.27 -3.03
N HIS A 76 -14.66 -2.48 -3.43
CA HIS A 76 -15.72 -2.81 -2.48
C HIS A 76 -15.36 -4.05 -1.64
N ALA A 77 -14.72 -5.06 -2.28
CA ALA A 77 -14.29 -6.28 -1.61
C ALA A 77 -13.19 -6.04 -0.57
N LEU A 78 -12.14 -5.29 -0.92
CA LEU A 78 -11.07 -4.96 0.02
C LEU A 78 -11.56 -4.03 1.15
N PHE A 79 -12.38 -3.04 0.82
CA PHE A 79 -12.97 -2.13 1.81
C PHE A 79 -13.81 -2.90 2.84
N ALA A 80 -14.65 -3.83 2.40
CA ALA A 80 -15.44 -4.65 3.33
C ALA A 80 -14.57 -5.56 4.19
N LEU A 81 -13.51 -6.14 3.61
CA LEU A 81 -12.58 -7.02 4.29
C LEU A 81 -11.82 -6.28 5.41
N MET A 82 -11.20 -5.15 5.08
CA MET A 82 -10.34 -4.41 6.01
C MET A 82 -11.15 -3.64 7.07
N LYS A 83 -12.42 -3.34 6.81
CA LYS A 83 -13.32 -2.72 7.81
C LYS A 83 -13.42 -3.52 9.10
N ARG A 84 -13.37 -4.86 9.02
CA ARG A 84 -13.42 -5.74 10.20
C ARG A 84 -12.26 -5.45 11.16
N THR A 85 -11.05 -5.33 10.61
CA THR A 85 -9.84 -5.02 11.37
C THR A 85 -9.79 -3.56 11.80
N CYS A 86 -10.18 -2.62 10.93
CA CYS A 86 -10.01 -1.18 11.17
C CYS A 86 -11.11 -0.53 12.02
N VAL A 87 -12.31 -1.12 12.05
CA VAL A 87 -13.50 -0.51 12.67
C VAL A 87 -14.11 -1.43 13.72
N ASP A 88 -14.35 -2.69 13.36
CA ASP A 88 -15.23 -3.59 14.12
C ASP A 88 -14.53 -4.37 15.24
N SER A 89 -13.20 -4.41 15.29
CA SER A 89 -12.50 -5.04 16.42
C SER A 89 -12.33 -4.06 17.59
N ASP A 90 -12.64 -4.54 18.79
CA ASP A 90 -12.64 -3.74 20.03
C ASP A 90 -11.25 -3.64 20.66
N LYS A 91 -10.26 -4.39 20.15
CA LYS A 91 -8.87 -4.47 20.64
C LYS A 91 -7.87 -3.70 19.78
N VAL A 92 -8.36 -2.92 18.81
CA VAL A 92 -7.56 -2.53 17.64
C VAL A 92 -6.54 -1.46 17.98
N THR A 93 -5.27 -1.86 17.94
CA THR A 93 -4.10 -0.99 17.81
C THR A 93 -3.84 -0.59 16.35
N GLY A 94 -4.83 -0.72 15.46
CA GLY A 94 -4.67 -0.55 14.02
C GLY A 94 -4.36 -1.86 13.29
N MET A 95 -4.05 -1.74 12.00
CA MET A 95 -3.51 -2.80 11.15
C MET A 95 -2.08 -2.43 10.73
N LEU A 96 -1.27 -3.41 10.35
CA LEU A 96 0.07 -3.12 9.81
C LEU A 96 -0.05 -2.25 8.55
N ASP A 97 0.67 -1.14 8.53
CA ASP A 97 0.89 -0.36 7.31
C ASP A 97 1.84 -1.14 6.39
N VAL A 98 1.27 -1.91 5.47
CA VAL A 98 2.05 -2.76 4.55
C VAL A 98 2.99 -1.97 3.64
N ARG A 99 2.86 -0.65 3.57
CA ARG A 99 3.75 0.20 2.76
C ARG A 99 5.13 0.35 3.42
N LEU A 100 5.27 0.03 4.70
CA LEU A 100 6.48 0.24 5.48
C LEU A 100 7.23 -1.07 5.74
N SER A 101 8.53 -0.96 6.01
CA SER A 101 9.37 -2.11 6.39
C SER A 101 9.33 -2.43 7.87
N ASP A 102 9.02 -1.46 8.73
CA ASP A 102 9.08 -1.62 10.18
C ASP A 102 7.69 -1.92 10.76
N SER A 103 7.53 -3.13 11.29
CA SER A 103 6.32 -3.59 11.95
C SER A 103 6.16 -3.08 13.39
N GLU A 104 7.23 -2.55 14.00
CA GLU A 104 7.26 -2.07 15.38
C GLU A 104 7.09 -0.54 15.50
N ILE A 105 6.99 0.15 14.37
CA ILE A 105 6.80 1.61 14.23
C ILE A 105 5.75 2.21 15.17
N ASP A 106 4.75 1.40 15.43
CA ASP A 106 3.57 1.70 16.22
C ASP A 106 3.84 1.74 17.72
N SER A 107 4.81 0.97 18.18
CA SER A 107 5.24 0.85 19.58
C SER A 107 6.59 1.50 19.85
N ASP A 108 7.17 2.17 18.86
CA ASP A 108 8.48 2.82 19.00
C ASP A 108 8.38 4.03 19.95
N PRO A 109 9.17 4.07 21.04
CA PRO A 109 9.11 5.13 22.05
C PRO A 109 9.56 6.52 21.53
N SER A 110 10.28 6.57 20.41
CA SER A 110 10.66 7.82 19.72
C SER A 110 9.49 8.46 18.97
N ASN A 111 8.35 7.77 18.84
CA ASN A 111 7.16 8.22 18.13
C ASN A 111 7.39 8.52 16.63
N TYR A 112 8.44 7.97 16.03
CA TYR A 112 8.86 8.34 14.68
C TYR A 112 7.76 8.06 13.63
N GLY A 113 6.90 7.06 13.85
CA GLY A 113 5.78 6.73 12.95
C GLY A 113 4.81 7.88 12.70
N ASN A 114 4.70 8.84 13.61
CA ASN A 114 3.90 10.05 13.41
C ASN A 114 4.44 10.94 12.27
N ASP A 115 5.75 10.91 12.06
CA ASP A 115 6.51 11.77 11.17
C ASP A 115 6.94 11.06 9.88
N VAL A 116 6.61 9.77 9.73
CA VAL A 116 6.87 8.98 8.52
C VAL A 116 5.89 9.31 7.41
N ARG A 117 6.40 9.50 6.20
CA ARG A 117 5.62 9.65 4.97
C ARG A 117 6.23 8.81 3.86
N MET A 118 5.36 8.19 3.07
CA MET A 118 5.77 7.50 1.86
C MET A 118 5.90 8.50 0.71
N LYS A 119 6.97 8.37 -0.07
CA LYS A 119 7.15 9.11 -1.30
C LYS A 119 7.34 8.15 -2.45
N VAL A 120 6.48 8.24 -3.46
CA VAL A 120 6.67 7.55 -4.74
C VAL A 120 7.89 8.16 -5.44
N THR A 121 8.87 7.34 -5.80
CA THR A 121 10.19 7.79 -6.29
C THR A 121 10.36 7.67 -7.80
N ARG A 122 9.49 6.90 -8.46
CA ARG A 122 9.46 6.71 -9.91
C ARG A 122 8.01 6.72 -10.44
N PRO A 123 7.78 7.02 -11.72
CA PRO A 123 6.45 6.89 -12.32
C PRO A 123 5.88 5.48 -12.10
N VAL A 124 4.57 5.39 -11.84
CA VAL A 124 3.87 4.11 -11.66
C VAL A 124 3.96 3.31 -12.95
N ARG A 125 4.43 2.06 -12.87
CA ARG A 125 4.64 1.21 -14.05
C ARG A 125 3.61 0.09 -14.09
N ILE A 126 2.84 0.01 -15.17
CA ILE A 126 1.92 -1.12 -15.40
C ILE A 126 2.75 -2.37 -15.72
N LEU A 127 2.58 -3.42 -14.93
CA LEU A 127 3.26 -4.71 -15.12
C LEU A 127 2.39 -5.68 -15.92
N VAL A 128 1.11 -5.74 -15.55
CA VAL A 128 0.08 -6.59 -16.19
C VAL A 128 -1.19 -5.76 -16.28
N ALA A 129 -1.89 -5.90 -17.39
CA ALA A 129 -3.17 -5.25 -17.59
C ALA A 129 -4.15 -6.18 -18.29
N ASP A 130 -5.37 -6.15 -17.80
CA ASP A 130 -6.57 -6.63 -18.46
C ASP A 130 -7.67 -5.55 -18.35
N PRO A 131 -8.81 -5.67 -19.06
CA PRO A 131 -9.83 -4.63 -19.09
C PRO A 131 -10.44 -4.28 -17.72
N SER A 132 -10.30 -5.15 -16.72
CA SER A 132 -10.98 -5.06 -15.43
C SER A 132 -10.04 -5.12 -14.22
N ARG A 133 -8.75 -5.38 -14.43
CA ARG A 133 -7.75 -5.57 -13.40
C ARG A 133 -6.37 -5.24 -13.95
N VAL A 134 -5.59 -4.55 -13.14
CA VAL A 134 -4.21 -4.20 -13.46
C VAL A 134 -3.33 -4.52 -12.26
N ARG A 135 -2.08 -4.85 -12.54
CA ARG A 135 -1.01 -4.91 -11.55
C ARG A 135 0.01 -3.87 -11.90
N VAL A 136 0.29 -2.97 -10.97
CA VAL A 136 1.26 -1.89 -11.16
C VAL A 136 2.37 -1.96 -10.15
N ARG A 137 3.58 -1.60 -10.56
CA ARG A 137 4.72 -1.39 -9.70
C ARG A 137 4.76 0.05 -9.22
N VAL A 138 5.01 0.20 -7.92
CA VAL A 138 5.23 1.46 -7.23
C VAL A 138 6.57 1.36 -6.52
N ASP A 139 7.54 2.15 -6.96
CA ASP A 139 8.79 2.34 -6.23
C ASP A 139 8.63 3.50 -5.26
N TRP A 140 9.03 3.30 -4.01
CA TRP A 140 8.81 4.26 -2.94
C TRP A 140 10.04 4.40 -2.04
N SER A 141 10.04 5.48 -1.27
CA SER A 141 10.97 5.73 -0.18
C SER A 141 10.21 6.15 1.06
N GLU A 142 10.59 5.61 2.19
CA GLU A 142 10.13 6.03 3.51
C GLU A 142 10.92 7.27 3.94
N MET A 143 10.22 8.37 4.14
CA MET A 143 10.81 9.66 4.52
C MET A 143 10.35 10.04 5.93
N VAL A 144 11.31 10.30 6.82
CA VAL A 144 11.03 10.80 8.17
C VAL A 144 11.15 12.33 8.17
N LYS A 145 10.21 13.02 8.81
CA LYS A 145 10.27 14.48 8.93
C LYS A 145 11.61 14.95 9.50
N GLY A 146 12.20 15.96 8.87
CA GLY A 146 13.48 16.53 9.32
C GLY A 146 14.72 15.79 8.84
N THR A 147 14.58 14.62 8.19
CA THR A 147 15.70 13.93 7.54
C THR A 147 15.74 14.27 6.04
N ARG A 148 16.96 14.26 5.48
CA ARG A 148 17.17 14.44 4.02
C ARG A 148 17.33 13.12 3.28
N LYS A 149 17.67 12.04 4.00
CA LYS A 149 17.86 10.70 3.45
C LYS A 149 16.64 9.84 3.77
N PRO A 150 16.23 8.96 2.84
CA PRO A 150 15.19 7.98 3.12
C PRO A 150 15.67 7.02 4.23
N TYR A 151 14.74 6.59 5.08
CA TYR A 151 14.98 5.56 6.09
C TYR A 151 15.05 4.17 5.45
N SER A 152 14.08 3.89 4.58
CA SER A 152 14.02 2.69 3.76
C SER A 152 13.60 3.06 2.34
N VAL A 153 13.91 2.18 1.39
CA VAL A 153 13.33 2.21 0.04
C VAL A 153 12.63 0.90 -0.22
N GLY A 154 11.67 0.91 -1.14
CA GLY A 154 10.92 -0.29 -1.39
C GLY A 154 10.18 -0.29 -2.70
N ARG A 155 9.59 -1.45 -2.96
CA ARG A 155 8.74 -1.71 -4.09
C ARG A 155 7.43 -2.24 -3.55
N SER A 156 6.34 -1.83 -4.20
CA SER A 156 5.09 -2.55 -4.07
C SER A 156 4.51 -2.88 -5.43
N ASP A 157 3.91 -4.07 -5.51
CA ASP A 157 3.03 -4.43 -6.60
C ASP A 157 1.58 -4.23 -6.12
N VAL A 158 0.92 -3.21 -6.65
CA VAL A 158 -0.46 -2.85 -6.32
C VAL A 158 -1.39 -3.45 -7.36
N ILE A 159 -2.37 -4.21 -6.91
CA ILE A 159 -3.43 -4.75 -7.75
C ILE A 159 -4.62 -3.79 -7.68
N LEU A 160 -5.08 -3.32 -8.83
CA LEU A 160 -6.30 -2.53 -8.94
C LEU A 160 -7.33 -3.30 -9.77
N VAL A 161 -8.61 -3.11 -9.46
CA VAL A 161 -9.75 -3.61 -10.21
C VAL A 161 -10.63 -2.45 -10.66
N LYS A 162 -11.32 -2.61 -11.79
CA LYS A 162 -12.26 -1.63 -12.33
C LYS A 162 -13.66 -1.91 -11.81
N GLU A 163 -14.21 -0.97 -11.05
CA GLU A 163 -15.58 -1.02 -10.54
C GLU A 163 -16.35 0.20 -11.05
N GLY A 164 -17.20 -0.01 -12.06
CA GLY A 164 -17.80 1.08 -12.84
C GLY A 164 -16.71 1.86 -13.58
N ASP A 165 -16.67 3.18 -13.37
CA ASP A 165 -15.68 4.08 -13.96
C ASP A 165 -14.47 4.32 -13.05
N ALA A 166 -14.29 3.51 -12.00
CA ALA A 166 -13.22 3.67 -11.02
C ALA A 166 -12.21 2.52 -11.01
N TRP A 167 -10.92 2.87 -11.02
CA TRP A 167 -9.83 1.93 -10.68
C TRP A 167 -9.51 2.02 -9.18
N LEU A 168 -9.74 0.92 -8.48
CA LEU A 168 -9.64 0.83 -7.03
C LEU A 168 -8.68 -0.29 -6.62
N ILE A 169 -7.91 -0.08 -5.56
CA ILE A 169 -6.94 -1.04 -5.03
C ILE A 169 -7.69 -2.24 -4.45
N ASP A 170 -7.34 -3.43 -4.89
CA ASP A 170 -7.89 -4.70 -4.42
C ASP A 170 -6.88 -5.49 -3.58
N ASP A 171 -5.59 -5.30 -3.80
CA ASP A 171 -4.51 -5.91 -3.00
C ASP A 171 -3.19 -5.14 -3.16
N VAL A 172 -2.25 -5.32 -2.23
CA VAL A 172 -0.91 -4.73 -2.29
C VAL A 172 0.10 -5.73 -1.74
N TYR A 173 1.18 -5.94 -2.49
CA TYR A 173 2.35 -6.71 -2.10
C TYR A 173 3.47 -5.72 -1.93
N SER A 174 4.17 -5.75 -0.81
CA SER A 174 5.17 -4.74 -0.52
C SER A 174 6.40 -5.35 0.11
N LEU A 175 7.56 -4.84 -0.28
CA LEU A 175 8.85 -5.18 0.27
C LEU A 175 9.66 -3.89 0.42
N GLY A 176 10.09 -3.62 1.64
CA GLY A 176 11.04 -2.56 1.96
C GLY A 176 12.40 -3.13 2.33
N VAL A 177 13.44 -2.36 2.08
CA VAL A 177 14.83 -2.67 2.43
C VAL A 177 15.45 -1.43 3.07
N ALA A 178 16.04 -1.60 4.24
CA ALA A 178 16.75 -0.53 4.95
C ALA A 178 18.07 -0.18 4.26
N ASP A 179 18.75 -1.19 3.71
CA ASP A 179 20.06 -1.05 3.07
C ASP A 179 20.10 -1.71 1.68
N GLY A 180 20.86 -1.10 0.76
CA GLY A 180 21.17 -1.63 -0.57
C GLY A 180 20.60 -0.80 -1.74
N PRO A 181 21.07 -1.06 -2.98
CA PRO A 181 20.66 -0.27 -4.14
C PRO A 181 19.20 -0.58 -4.52
N PRO A 182 18.40 0.41 -4.99
CA PRO A 182 17.03 0.18 -5.45
C PRO A 182 16.89 -0.91 -6.53
N SER A 183 17.96 -1.20 -7.27
CA SER A 183 18.00 -2.26 -8.28
C SER A 183 17.82 -3.67 -7.70
N GLN A 184 18.04 -3.88 -6.40
CA GLN A 184 17.77 -5.18 -5.76
C GLN A 184 16.27 -5.55 -5.78
N LEU A 185 15.40 -4.57 -5.99
CA LEU A 185 13.95 -4.75 -6.10
C LEU A 185 13.47 -4.92 -7.55
N ASP A 186 14.40 -4.90 -8.52
CA ASP A 186 14.14 -5.13 -9.94
C ASP A 186 14.03 -6.64 -10.24
N MET A 187 12.96 -7.23 -9.72
CA MET A 187 12.66 -8.67 -9.83
C MET A 187 11.45 -8.91 -10.74
N SER A 188 11.30 -10.13 -11.25
CA SER A 188 10.05 -10.54 -11.91
C SER A 188 8.87 -10.48 -10.93
N ILE A 189 7.64 -10.54 -11.44
CA ILE A 189 6.44 -10.60 -10.56
C ILE A 189 6.53 -11.81 -9.63
N GLN A 190 6.85 -12.99 -10.19
CA GLN A 190 6.87 -14.24 -9.44
C GLN A 190 7.96 -14.23 -8.36
N ASP A 191 9.18 -13.80 -8.71
CA ASP A 191 10.27 -13.74 -7.73
C ASP A 191 9.98 -12.70 -6.64
N PHE A 192 9.38 -11.56 -7.01
CA PHE A 192 8.96 -10.55 -6.04
C PHE A 192 7.94 -11.10 -5.06
N GLU A 193 6.88 -11.79 -5.50
CA GLU A 193 5.88 -12.36 -4.59
C GLU A 193 6.42 -13.43 -3.67
N GLN A 194 7.43 -14.18 -4.12
CA GLN A 194 8.06 -15.25 -3.36
C GLN A 194 9.22 -14.76 -2.49
N SER A 195 9.60 -13.49 -2.59
CA SER A 195 10.71 -12.94 -1.83
C SER A 195 10.41 -12.95 -0.33
N PRO A 196 11.35 -13.41 0.51
CA PRO A 196 11.22 -13.31 1.95
C PRO A 196 10.97 -11.85 2.37
N GLY A 197 10.02 -11.65 3.28
CA GLY A 197 9.67 -10.33 3.82
C GLY A 197 8.60 -9.57 3.04
N VAL A 198 8.07 -10.11 1.93
CA VAL A 198 6.93 -9.49 1.25
C VAL A 198 5.68 -9.59 2.12
N VAL A 199 5.10 -8.44 2.43
CA VAL A 199 3.83 -8.33 3.15
C VAL A 199 2.68 -8.09 2.19
N ARG A 200 1.50 -8.64 2.51
CA ARG A 200 0.31 -8.58 1.66
C ARG A 200 -0.83 -7.91 2.40
N LEU A 201 -1.46 -6.91 1.77
CA LEU A 201 -2.55 -6.14 2.38
C LEU A 201 -3.73 -7.04 2.75
N ARG A 202 -4.20 -7.87 1.82
CA ARG A 202 -5.28 -8.83 2.10
C ARG A 202 -4.85 -9.95 3.05
N GLY A 203 -3.56 -10.27 3.10
CA GLY A 203 -3.02 -11.27 4.03
C GLY A 203 -3.06 -10.84 5.50
N ASN A 204 -3.26 -9.54 5.76
CA ASN A 204 -3.38 -8.97 7.10
C ASN A 204 -4.84 -8.84 7.57
N ALA A 205 -5.81 -9.34 6.79
CA ALA A 205 -7.19 -9.46 7.22
C ALA A 205 -7.38 -10.80 7.96
N PRO A 206 -8.08 -10.82 9.11
CA PRO A 206 -8.39 -12.03 9.86
C PRO A 206 -9.42 -12.93 9.17
#